data_AF-A0A821ZGY3-F1
#
_entry.id   AF-A0A821ZGY3-F1
#
_cell.length_a   1.000
_cell.length_b   1.000
_cell.length_c   1.000
_cell.angle_alpha   90.00
_cell.angle_beta   90.00
_cell.angle_gamma   90.00
#
_symmetry.space_group_name_H-M   'P 1'
#
loop_
_entity.id
_entity.type
_entity.pdbx_description
1 polymer ?
#
loop_
_entity_poly.entity_id
_entity_poly.type
_entity_poly.pdbx_seq_one_letter_code
_entity_poly.pdbx_strand_id
1 'polypeptide(L)'
;MANLNIDNTSISIVNSSSNSRPVFHSWSYDEYNQFMIMNFMANFQPSITYTVHIAYSAIIDRDLQGLYLSDYTDANGVSRTLLVSHMEPTFARTALPCVDEPARKAIFHIAVNHDPSYEVWTNGEFEHSDVLNDGGITSYFTPTLNMSTFLLALIVAPKSDFACRPYRFISSKNIKSRICGRIGILPQLTYADEVAYQSLNFFNQYFDIDYALPKIEHFAVPDFAGGGMENYGK
;
A
#
# COMPACT_ATOMS: atom_id res chain seq x y z
N MET A 1 8.65 -17.32 -5.97
CA MET A 1 7.70 -16.42 -5.31
C MET A 1 6.35 -17.00 -5.65
N ALA A 2 5.48 -17.29 -4.68
CA ALA A 2 4.26 -18.04 -5.03
C ALA A 2 3.45 -17.36 -6.16
N ASN A 3 3.47 -16.02 -6.24
CA ASN A 3 2.66 -15.28 -7.22
C ASN A 3 3.38 -14.22 -8.08
N LEU A 4 4.68 -13.93 -7.88
CA LEU A 4 5.39 -12.92 -8.68
C LEU A 4 6.14 -13.55 -9.87
N ASN A 5 5.79 -13.13 -11.08
CA ASN A 5 6.48 -13.42 -12.32
C ASN A 5 7.46 -12.28 -12.66
N ILE A 6 8.75 -12.59 -12.66
CA ILE A 6 9.83 -11.61 -12.91
C ILE A 6 10.59 -12.01 -14.16
N ASP A 7 10.64 -11.11 -15.15
CA ASP A 7 11.46 -11.30 -16.34
C ASP A 7 12.92 -10.93 -16.04
N ASN A 8 13.86 -11.85 -16.32
CA ASN A 8 15.31 -11.60 -16.19
C ASN A 8 15.75 -10.33 -16.92
N THR A 9 15.15 -10.02 -18.08
CA THR A 9 15.54 -8.87 -18.89
C THR A 9 15.10 -7.54 -18.29
N SER A 10 14.17 -7.57 -17.33
CA SER A 10 13.68 -6.38 -16.63
C SER A 10 14.59 -5.91 -15.50
N ILE A 11 15.46 -6.80 -14.99
CA ILE A 11 16.30 -6.50 -13.84
C ILE A 11 17.46 -5.63 -14.29
N SER A 12 17.58 -4.45 -13.71
CA SER A 12 18.74 -3.60 -13.91
C SER A 12 19.21 -2.98 -12.60
N ILE A 13 20.51 -2.79 -12.48
CA ILE A 13 21.12 -2.12 -11.35
C ILE A 13 21.95 -0.96 -11.83
N VAL A 14 21.76 0.18 -11.16
CA VAL A 14 22.51 1.41 -11.44
C VAL A 14 23.19 1.87 -10.16
N ASN A 15 24.50 2.09 -10.22
CA ASN A 15 25.22 2.83 -9.19
C ASN A 15 24.75 4.28 -9.22
N SER A 16 24.10 4.73 -8.15
CA SER A 16 23.46 6.04 -8.09
C SER A 16 24.46 7.20 -8.19
N SER A 17 25.76 6.97 -7.94
CA SER A 17 26.81 8.01 -7.96
C SER A 17 27.57 8.10 -9.28
N SER A 18 27.71 7.00 -10.02
CA SER A 18 28.57 6.94 -11.22
C SER A 18 27.83 6.50 -12.49
N ASN A 19 26.55 6.16 -12.39
CA ASN A 19 25.79 5.49 -13.45
C ASN A 19 26.42 4.19 -14.00
N SER A 20 27.47 3.68 -13.33
CA SER A 20 28.02 2.35 -13.66
C SER A 20 26.99 1.27 -13.33
N ARG A 21 26.89 0.26 -14.19
CA ARG A 21 25.93 -0.84 -14.05
C ARG A 21 26.69 -2.12 -13.74
N PRO A 22 26.65 -2.63 -12.49
CA PRO A 22 27.08 -4.00 -12.23
C PRO A 22 26.35 -4.93 -13.20
N VAL A 23 27.10 -5.81 -13.87
CA VAL A 23 26.51 -6.69 -14.89
C VAL A 23 25.69 -7.75 -14.18
N PHE A 24 24.37 -7.61 -14.22
CA PHE A 24 23.42 -8.63 -13.79
C PHE A 24 23.65 -9.90 -14.60
N HIS A 25 23.73 -11.05 -13.92
CA HIS A 25 23.99 -12.33 -14.54
C HIS A 25 22.72 -13.18 -14.62
N SER A 26 22.10 -13.44 -13.47
CA SER A 26 20.93 -14.29 -13.36
C SER A 26 20.24 -14.06 -12.02
N TRP A 27 19.02 -14.57 -11.87
CA TRP A 27 18.39 -14.73 -10.57
C TRP A 27 17.82 -16.13 -10.42
N SER A 28 17.63 -16.56 -9.18
CA SER A 28 16.95 -17.80 -8.82
C SER A 28 16.01 -17.57 -7.64
N TYR A 29 15.07 -18.50 -7.45
CA TYR A 29 14.17 -18.49 -6.30
C TYR A 29 14.53 -19.61 -5.33
N ASP A 30 14.74 -19.26 -4.08
CA ASP A 30 14.77 -20.21 -2.98
C ASP A 30 13.34 -20.36 -2.46
N GLU A 31 12.69 -21.49 -2.78
CA GLU A 31 11.31 -21.77 -2.38
C GLU A 31 11.13 -21.91 -0.88
N TYR A 32 12.12 -22.51 -0.20
CA TYR A 32 12.02 -22.78 1.23
C TYR A 32 12.10 -21.50 2.04
N ASN A 33 13.07 -20.64 1.74
CA ASN A 33 13.25 -19.35 2.43
C ASN A 33 12.40 -18.23 1.82
N GLN A 34 11.79 -18.49 0.67
CA GLN A 34 11.06 -17.51 -0.14
C GLN A 34 11.92 -16.32 -0.62
N PHE A 35 13.18 -16.56 -0.93
CA PHE A 35 14.12 -15.51 -1.35
C PHE A 35 14.33 -15.46 -2.85
N MET A 36 14.40 -14.23 -3.38
CA MET A 36 14.97 -13.98 -4.69
C MET A 36 16.47 -13.76 -4.55
N ILE A 37 17.28 -14.63 -5.16
CA ILE A 37 18.73 -14.54 -5.15
C ILE A 37 19.18 -13.96 -6.48
N MET A 38 19.76 -12.76 -6.48
CA MET A 38 20.31 -12.12 -7.66
C MET A 38 21.83 -12.29 -7.73
N ASN A 39 22.32 -12.81 -8.85
CA ASN A 39 23.74 -13.05 -9.11
C ASN A 39 24.30 -11.97 -10.05
N PHE A 40 25.51 -11.50 -9.75
CA PHE A 40 26.20 -10.45 -10.49
C PHE A 40 27.60 -10.88 -10.88
N MET A 41 28.09 -10.40 -12.02
CA MET A 41 29.45 -10.72 -12.51
C MET A 41 30.56 -9.97 -11.75
N ALA A 42 30.20 -9.02 -10.89
CA ALA A 42 31.13 -8.18 -10.15
C ALA A 42 30.66 -7.96 -8.72
N ASN A 43 31.62 -7.76 -7.80
CA ASN A 43 31.34 -7.44 -6.42
C ASN A 43 30.84 -5.99 -6.28
N PHE A 44 29.86 -5.79 -5.39
CA PHE A 44 29.42 -4.46 -4.98
C PHE A 44 30.47 -3.79 -4.10
N GLN A 45 30.62 -2.48 -4.26
CA GLN A 45 31.52 -1.70 -3.43
C GLN A 45 30.82 -1.26 -2.14
N PRO A 46 31.46 -1.41 -0.96
CA PRO A 46 30.91 -0.88 0.28
C PRO A 46 30.64 0.62 0.19
N SER A 47 29.62 1.08 0.93
CA SER A 47 29.25 2.51 1.03
C SER A 47 28.83 3.19 -0.28
N ILE A 48 28.50 2.41 -1.32
CA ILE A 48 27.90 2.90 -2.55
C ILE A 48 26.41 2.55 -2.57
N THR A 49 25.58 3.52 -2.95
CA THR A 49 24.14 3.29 -3.17
C THR A 49 23.91 2.73 -4.56
N TYR A 50 23.10 1.67 -4.61
CA TYR A 50 22.66 1.05 -5.85
C TYR A 50 21.14 1.07 -5.92
N THR A 51 20.61 1.41 -7.09
CA THR A 51 19.19 1.32 -7.38
C THR A 51 18.93 0.05 -8.18
N VAL A 52 18.04 -0.80 -7.66
CA VAL A 52 17.59 -2.02 -8.35
C VAL A 52 16.21 -1.74 -8.95
N HIS A 53 16.09 -1.96 -10.26
CA HIS A 53 14.83 -1.94 -10.98
C HIS A 53 14.42 -3.36 -11.30
N ILE A 54 13.15 -3.69 -11.03
CA ILE A 54 12.57 -5.00 -11.27
C ILE A 54 11.17 -4.76 -11.85
N ALA A 55 10.90 -5.25 -13.05
CA ALA A 55 9.54 -5.33 -13.55
C ALA A 55 8.97 -6.72 -13.25
N TYR A 56 7.74 -6.76 -12.79
CA TYR A 56 7.09 -8.00 -12.40
C TYR A 56 5.59 -7.94 -12.66
N SER A 57 4.97 -9.11 -12.73
CA SER A 57 3.52 -9.26 -12.76
C SER A 57 3.08 -10.32 -11.77
N ALA A 58 1.81 -10.27 -11.37
CA ALA A 58 1.23 -11.23 -10.46
C ALA A 58 -0.25 -11.40 -10.77
N ILE A 59 -0.78 -12.57 -10.44
CA ILE A 59 -2.22 -12.77 -10.35
C ILE A 59 -2.65 -12.30 -8.96
N ILE A 60 -3.67 -11.46 -8.91
CA ILE A 60 -4.27 -11.01 -7.65
C ILE A 60 -5.42 -11.98 -7.32
N ASP A 61 -5.26 -12.71 -6.22
CA ASP A 61 -6.22 -13.71 -5.76
C ASP A 61 -7.22 -13.13 -4.74
N ARG A 62 -7.93 -14.00 -4.02
CA ARG A 62 -8.97 -13.65 -3.03
C ARG A 62 -8.62 -14.20 -1.65
N ASP A 63 -7.34 -14.45 -1.39
CA ASP A 63 -6.89 -15.20 -0.21
C ASP A 63 -6.76 -14.32 1.05
N LEU A 64 -7.19 -13.05 0.96
CA LEU A 64 -7.21 -12.06 2.03
C LEU A 64 -5.81 -11.70 2.59
N GLN A 65 -4.75 -11.97 1.83
CA GLN A 65 -3.35 -11.76 2.18
C GLN A 65 -2.61 -11.09 1.02
N GLY A 66 -1.55 -10.35 1.32
CA GLY A 66 -0.78 -9.64 0.31
C GLY A 66 -1.63 -8.57 -0.36
N LEU A 67 -1.67 -8.56 -1.69
CA LEU A 67 -2.65 -7.80 -2.46
C LEU A 67 -3.73 -8.75 -2.95
N TYR A 68 -4.99 -8.48 -2.61
CA TYR A 68 -6.10 -9.38 -2.90
C TYR A 68 -7.34 -8.62 -3.38
N LEU A 69 -8.24 -9.33 -4.05
CA LEU A 69 -9.56 -8.86 -4.45
C LEU A 69 -10.59 -9.26 -3.37
N SER A 70 -11.45 -8.33 -2.97
CA SER A 70 -12.65 -8.62 -2.17
C SER A 70 -13.88 -8.25 -2.98
N ASP A 71 -14.78 -9.23 -3.09
CA ASP A 71 -16.00 -9.14 -3.89
C ASP A 71 -17.19 -8.93 -2.96
N TYR A 72 -18.11 -8.08 -3.38
CA TYR A 72 -19.31 -7.85 -2.60
C TYR A 72 -20.49 -7.48 -3.51
N THR A 73 -21.70 -7.62 -2.97
CA THR A 73 -22.92 -7.16 -3.65
C THR A 73 -23.33 -5.80 -3.10
N ASP A 74 -23.52 -4.83 -3.98
CA ASP A 74 -24.04 -3.51 -3.61
C ASP A 74 -25.55 -3.56 -3.28
N ALA A 75 -26.09 -2.43 -2.81
CA ALA A 75 -27.50 -2.35 -2.41
C ALA A 75 -28.50 -2.60 -3.57
N ASN A 76 -28.05 -2.50 -4.82
CA ASN A 76 -28.85 -2.74 -6.02
C ASN A 76 -28.71 -4.18 -6.53
N GLY A 77 -27.97 -5.05 -5.83
CA GLY A 77 -27.71 -6.41 -6.27
C GLY A 77 -26.58 -6.55 -7.29
N VAL A 78 -25.80 -5.49 -7.55
CA VAL A 78 -24.70 -5.54 -8.52
C VAL A 78 -23.44 -6.03 -7.84
N SER A 79 -22.76 -7.00 -8.46
CA SER A 79 -21.45 -7.47 -8.01
C SER A 79 -20.39 -6.38 -8.23
N ARG A 80 -19.62 -6.09 -7.19
CA ARG A 80 -18.52 -5.13 -7.18
C ARG A 80 -17.28 -5.82 -6.65
N THR A 81 -16.12 -5.31 -7.04
CA THR A 81 -14.83 -5.79 -6.58
C THR A 81 -14.01 -4.59 -6.11
N LEU A 82 -13.29 -4.78 -5.02
CA LEU A 82 -12.29 -3.85 -4.52
C LEU A 82 -10.97 -4.61 -4.36
N LEU A 83 -9.87 -3.88 -4.52
CA LEU A 83 -8.53 -4.39 -4.30
C LEU A 83 -8.04 -3.82 -2.98
N VAL A 84 -7.55 -4.71 -2.11
CA VAL A 84 -7.15 -4.40 -0.74
C VAL A 84 -5.82 -5.07 -0.45
N SER A 85 -5.00 -4.44 0.38
CA SER A 85 -3.77 -5.02 0.88
C SER A 85 -3.89 -5.50 2.33
N HIS A 86 -3.33 -6.67 2.62
CA HIS A 86 -3.07 -7.15 3.98
C HIS A 86 -1.69 -7.81 4.03
N MET A 87 -0.66 -7.02 4.36
CA MET A 87 0.73 -7.43 4.17
C MET A 87 1.36 -8.12 5.40
N GLU A 88 0.74 -8.04 6.58
CA GLU A 88 1.26 -8.67 7.81
C GLU A 88 0.98 -10.18 7.83
N PRO A 89 1.94 -11.02 8.30
CA PRO A 89 3.28 -10.66 8.75
C PRO A 89 4.33 -10.60 7.64
N THR A 90 4.16 -11.39 6.59
CA THR A 90 5.18 -11.64 5.57
C THR A 90 4.59 -11.73 4.17
N PHE A 91 3.52 -10.99 3.90
CA PHE A 91 2.82 -11.02 2.61
C PHE A 91 3.14 -9.80 1.73
N ALA A 92 3.92 -8.83 2.20
CA ALA A 92 4.40 -7.76 1.31
C ALA A 92 5.19 -8.34 0.13
N ARG A 93 5.96 -9.42 0.37
CA ARG A 93 6.71 -10.15 -0.66
C ARG A 93 5.86 -10.81 -1.75
N THR A 94 4.55 -10.97 -1.55
CA THR A 94 3.64 -11.51 -2.58
C THR A 94 3.07 -10.40 -3.47
N ALA A 95 3.14 -9.14 -3.02
CA ALA A 95 2.68 -7.97 -3.77
C ALA A 95 3.84 -7.22 -4.45
N LEU A 96 5.03 -7.19 -3.87
CA LEU A 96 6.22 -6.56 -4.45
C LEU A 96 7.52 -7.28 -4.06
N PRO A 97 8.56 -7.33 -4.91
CA PRO A 97 9.89 -7.78 -4.52
C PRO A 97 10.50 -6.79 -3.49
N CYS A 98 10.71 -7.25 -2.26
CA CYS A 98 11.20 -6.41 -1.17
C CYS A 98 11.99 -7.20 -0.12
N VAL A 99 12.70 -6.50 0.77
CA VAL A 99 13.30 -7.09 1.96
C VAL A 99 12.24 -7.10 3.06
N ASP A 100 11.46 -8.17 3.09
CA ASP A 100 10.23 -8.26 3.88
C ASP A 100 10.49 -8.70 5.34
N GLU A 101 11.21 -7.83 6.05
CA GLU A 101 11.56 -7.98 7.47
C GLU A 101 11.24 -6.65 8.20
N PRO A 102 10.59 -6.66 9.37
CA PRO A 102 10.18 -5.43 10.06
C PRO A 102 11.33 -4.45 10.35
N ALA A 103 12.53 -4.96 10.63
CA ALA A 103 13.71 -4.14 10.90
C ALA A 103 14.25 -3.38 9.68
N ARG A 104 13.84 -3.77 8.46
CA ARG A 104 14.33 -3.23 7.19
C ARG A 104 13.40 -2.14 6.68
N LYS A 105 13.34 -1.03 7.42
CA LYS A 105 12.46 0.10 7.10
C LYS A 105 12.94 0.85 5.86
N ALA A 106 11.98 1.38 5.11
CA ALA A 106 12.22 2.23 3.94
C ALA A 106 11.15 3.33 3.80
N ILE A 107 11.44 4.29 2.93
CA ILE A 107 10.46 5.26 2.42
C ILE A 107 9.90 4.71 1.12
N PHE A 108 8.57 4.68 1.00
CA PHE A 108 7.89 4.16 -0.17
C PHE A 108 7.32 5.31 -1.00
N HIS A 109 7.63 5.30 -2.29
CA HIS A 109 7.04 6.16 -3.30
C HIS A 109 6.08 5.31 -4.13
N ILE A 110 4.80 5.67 -4.15
CA ILE A 110 3.74 4.85 -4.74
C ILE A 110 3.05 5.67 -5.83
N ALA A 111 2.90 5.04 -6.99
CA ALA A 111 2.07 5.51 -8.08
C ALA A 111 1.21 4.34 -8.57
N VAL A 112 -0.04 4.61 -8.93
CA VAL A 112 -1.00 3.57 -9.30
C VAL A 112 -1.68 3.95 -10.60
N ASN A 113 -1.56 3.09 -11.61
CA ASN A 113 -2.33 3.19 -12.85
C ASN A 113 -3.68 2.50 -12.64
N HIS A 114 -4.78 3.20 -12.90
CA HIS A 114 -6.12 2.66 -12.71
C HIS A 114 -7.16 3.32 -13.62
N ASP A 115 -8.33 2.68 -13.70
CA ASP A 115 -9.49 3.26 -14.36
C ASP A 115 -10.03 4.46 -13.54
N PRO A 116 -10.42 5.60 -14.19
CA PRO A 116 -10.89 6.79 -13.49
C PRO A 116 -12.15 6.60 -12.63
N SER A 117 -12.93 5.54 -12.87
CA SER A 117 -14.12 5.18 -12.08
C SER A 117 -13.79 4.60 -10.71
N TYR A 118 -12.50 4.32 -10.44
CA TYR A 118 -12.00 3.90 -9.14
C TYR A 118 -11.30 5.04 -8.40
N GLU A 119 -11.35 4.98 -7.08
CA GLU A 119 -10.59 5.83 -6.16
C GLU A 119 -9.49 4.97 -5.53
N VAL A 120 -8.31 5.57 -5.30
CA VAL A 120 -7.14 4.90 -4.76
C VAL A 120 -6.72 5.55 -3.44
N TRP A 121 -6.49 4.73 -2.43
CA TRP A 121 -5.91 5.15 -1.15
C TRP A 121 -4.66 4.33 -0.84
N THR A 122 -3.62 5.02 -0.41
CA THR A 122 -2.39 4.42 0.13
C THR A 122 -1.88 5.27 1.30
N ASN A 123 -0.81 4.85 1.97
CA ASN A 123 -0.29 5.52 3.17
C ASN A 123 -0.05 7.03 2.93
N GLY A 124 0.45 7.42 1.75
CA GLY A 124 0.66 8.81 1.35
C GLY A 124 -0.62 9.61 1.08
N GLU A 125 -0.53 10.94 1.08
CA GLU A 125 -1.59 11.81 0.61
C GLU A 125 -1.58 11.86 -0.93
N PHE A 126 -2.76 11.95 -1.55
CA PHE A 126 -2.87 12.15 -3.00
C PHE A 126 -2.26 13.50 -3.38
N GLU A 127 -1.40 13.52 -4.41
CA GLU A 127 -0.78 14.74 -4.92
C GLU A 127 -1.46 15.21 -6.22
N HIS A 128 -1.44 14.36 -7.23
CA HIS A 128 -1.98 14.65 -8.56
C HIS A 128 -2.22 13.36 -9.34
N SER A 129 -2.86 13.49 -10.50
CA SER A 129 -3.06 12.40 -11.45
C SER A 129 -2.76 12.83 -12.88
N ASP A 130 -2.10 11.96 -13.64
CA ASP A 130 -1.87 12.13 -15.07
C ASP A 130 -2.83 11.27 -15.88
N VAL A 131 -3.34 11.80 -16.99
CA VAL A 131 -4.18 11.04 -17.93
C VAL A 131 -3.30 10.25 -18.89
N LEU A 132 -3.62 8.97 -19.06
CA LEU A 132 -2.96 8.06 -19.99
C LEU A 132 -3.64 8.07 -21.35
N ASN A 133 -2.89 7.69 -22.39
CA ASN A 133 -3.37 7.69 -23.77
C ASN A 133 -4.54 6.71 -24.01
N ASP A 134 -4.68 5.69 -23.17
CA ASP A 134 -5.74 4.68 -23.23
C ASP A 134 -7.00 5.06 -22.42
N GLY A 135 -7.03 6.26 -21.84
CA GLY A 135 -8.12 6.76 -21.00
C GLY A 135 -8.00 6.39 -19.52
N GLY A 136 -6.98 5.63 -19.13
CA GLY A 136 -6.62 5.41 -17.73
C GLY A 136 -6.02 6.66 -17.08
N ILE A 137 -5.78 6.59 -15.77
CA ILE A 137 -5.03 7.61 -15.03
C ILE A 137 -3.94 7.00 -14.17
N THR A 138 -2.85 7.73 -13.97
CA THR A 138 -1.83 7.44 -12.96
C THR A 138 -2.01 8.39 -11.79
N SER A 139 -2.32 7.86 -10.60
CA SER A 139 -2.38 8.64 -9.36
C SER A 139 -1.06 8.57 -8.61
N TYR A 140 -0.53 9.73 -8.21
CA TYR A 140 0.70 9.87 -7.45
C TYR A 140 0.44 10.32 -6.01
N PHE A 141 1.25 9.81 -5.09
CA PHE A 141 1.10 10.04 -3.66
C PHE A 141 2.39 10.53 -3.03
N THR A 142 2.26 11.32 -1.96
CA THR A 142 3.40 11.77 -1.17
C THR A 142 4.18 10.56 -0.63
N PRO A 143 5.51 10.65 -0.47
CA PRO A 143 6.30 9.56 0.10
C PRO A 143 5.85 9.22 1.52
N THR A 144 5.98 7.95 1.92
CA THR A 144 5.70 7.53 3.29
C THR A 144 6.76 8.03 4.27
N LEU A 145 6.47 7.99 5.57
CA LEU A 145 7.54 7.97 6.57
C LEU A 145 8.37 6.69 6.44
N ASN A 146 9.54 6.67 7.09
CA ASN A 146 10.38 5.48 7.16
C ASN A 146 9.66 4.38 7.97
N MET A 147 9.14 3.36 7.29
CA MET A 147 8.29 2.33 7.86
C MET A 147 8.63 0.94 7.33
N SER A 148 8.09 -0.09 7.98
CA SER A 148 8.28 -1.49 7.61
C SER A 148 7.33 -1.91 6.46
N THR A 149 7.71 -2.91 5.67
CA THR A 149 6.96 -3.40 4.50
C THR A 149 5.53 -3.84 4.81
N PHE A 150 5.31 -4.49 5.96
CA PHE A 150 3.99 -4.98 6.36
C PHE A 150 2.95 -3.88 6.62
N LEU A 151 3.37 -2.62 6.76
CA LEU A 151 2.48 -1.47 6.96
C LEU A 151 2.01 -0.83 5.65
N LEU A 152 2.54 -1.25 4.51
CA LEU A 152 2.09 -0.80 3.20
C LEU A 152 0.59 -1.08 3.02
N ALA A 153 -0.15 -0.03 2.67
CA ALA A 153 -1.57 -0.10 2.36
C ALA A 153 -1.82 0.32 0.91
N LEU A 154 -2.69 -0.43 0.24
CA LEU A 154 -3.28 -0.07 -1.05
C LEU A 154 -4.73 -0.52 -1.06
N ILE A 155 -5.63 0.43 -1.29
CA ILE A 155 -7.06 0.21 -1.42
C ILE A 155 -7.51 0.86 -2.71
N VAL A 156 -8.15 0.10 -3.59
CA VAL A 156 -8.72 0.58 -4.85
C VAL A 156 -10.17 0.14 -4.89
N ALA A 157 -11.10 1.10 -4.88
CA ALA A 157 -12.53 0.81 -4.79
C ALA A 157 -13.36 1.65 -5.77
N PRO A 158 -14.52 1.14 -6.23
CA PRO A 158 -15.35 1.85 -7.19
C PRO A 158 -15.99 3.08 -6.56
N LYS A 159 -15.82 4.26 -7.17
CA LYS A 159 -16.41 5.53 -6.72
C LYS A 159 -17.94 5.49 -6.66
N SER A 160 -18.55 4.60 -7.43
CA SER A 160 -20.00 4.45 -7.51
C SER A 160 -20.63 3.85 -6.25
N ASP A 161 -19.85 3.16 -5.40
CA ASP A 161 -20.38 2.50 -4.21
C ASP A 161 -19.45 2.54 -2.99
N PHE A 162 -18.27 3.16 -3.08
CA PHE A 162 -17.36 3.34 -1.96
C PHE A 162 -17.05 4.81 -1.72
N ALA A 163 -17.17 5.27 -0.48
CA ALA A 163 -16.91 6.65 -0.12
C ALA A 163 -16.44 6.79 1.33
N CYS A 164 -16.06 8.01 1.71
CA CYS A 164 -15.65 8.33 3.06
C CYS A 164 -16.58 9.36 3.70
N ARG A 165 -16.73 9.27 5.02
CA ARG A 165 -17.35 10.33 5.82
C ARG A 165 -16.49 11.60 5.77
N PRO A 166 -17.08 12.79 6.03
CA PRO A 166 -16.33 14.03 6.12
C PRO A 166 -15.21 13.94 7.15
N TYR A 167 -14.12 14.66 6.90
CA TYR A 167 -13.03 14.73 7.88
C TYR A 167 -13.49 15.39 9.17
N ARG A 168 -13.05 14.80 10.28
CA ARG A 168 -13.03 15.43 11.59
C ARG A 168 -11.64 15.96 11.86
N PHE A 169 -11.60 17.15 12.44
CA PHE A 169 -10.36 17.85 12.73
C PHE A 169 -10.07 17.78 14.21
N ILE A 170 -8.87 17.34 14.56
CA ILE A 170 -8.34 17.49 15.91
C ILE A 170 -7.74 18.90 15.96
N SER A 171 -8.56 19.84 16.43
CA SER A 171 -8.37 21.30 16.30
C SER A 171 -7.05 21.83 16.86
N SER A 172 -6.47 21.15 17.85
CA SER A 172 -5.19 21.54 18.43
C SER A 172 -3.99 21.24 17.52
N LYS A 173 -4.13 20.34 16.53
CA LYS A 173 -2.98 19.71 15.85
C LYS A 173 -3.13 19.54 14.33
N ASN A 174 -4.22 20.01 13.72
CA ASN A 174 -4.52 19.87 12.29
C ASN A 174 -4.51 18.42 11.75
N ILE A 175 -4.65 17.43 12.63
CA ILE A 175 -4.76 16.02 12.24
C ILE A 175 -6.20 15.73 11.80
N LYS A 176 -6.35 15.07 10.66
CA LYS A 176 -7.63 14.71 10.05
C LYS A 176 -7.97 13.23 10.34
N SER A 177 -9.20 12.93 10.75
CA SER A 177 -9.70 11.57 10.93
C SER A 177 -10.98 11.35 10.12
N ARG A 178 -11.16 10.18 9.50
CA ARG A 178 -12.43 9.77 8.89
C ARG A 178 -12.56 8.26 8.77
N ILE A 179 -13.79 7.79 8.59
CA ILE A 179 -14.10 6.40 8.23
C ILE A 179 -14.58 6.33 6.79
N CYS A 180 -14.12 5.32 6.06
CA CYS A 180 -14.48 4.98 4.69
C CYS A 180 -15.14 3.60 4.63
N GLY A 181 -16.00 3.40 3.64
CA GLY A 181 -16.72 2.14 3.46
C GLY A 181 -17.70 2.22 2.30
N ARG A 182 -18.48 1.14 2.14
CA ARG A 182 -19.56 1.12 1.14
C ARG A 182 -20.61 2.19 1.46
N ILE A 183 -21.11 2.88 0.43
CA ILE A 183 -22.07 3.99 0.58
C ILE A 183 -23.29 3.54 1.41
N GLY A 184 -23.81 2.34 1.14
CA GLY A 184 -24.97 1.78 1.84
C GLY A 184 -24.79 1.57 3.35
N ILE A 185 -23.54 1.48 3.86
CA ILE A 185 -23.27 1.31 5.29
C ILE A 185 -22.71 2.56 5.97
N LEU A 186 -22.37 3.63 5.24
CA LEU A 186 -21.81 4.86 5.81
C LEU A 186 -22.62 5.46 6.98
N PRO A 187 -23.97 5.42 6.98
CA PRO A 187 -24.73 5.88 8.14
C PRO A 187 -24.44 5.08 9.43
N GLN A 188 -24.17 3.78 9.30
CA GLN A 188 -23.86 2.88 10.41
C GLN A 188 -22.45 3.11 10.99
N LEU A 189 -21.54 3.67 10.19
CA LEU A 189 -20.15 3.93 10.60
C LEU A 189 -19.99 5.16 11.52
N THR A 190 -21.07 5.85 11.87
CA THR A 190 -21.04 7.05 12.72
C THR A 190 -20.44 6.76 14.10
N TYR A 191 -20.75 5.61 14.70
CA TYR A 191 -20.19 5.25 16.00
C TYR A 191 -18.68 4.99 15.92
N ALA A 192 -18.22 4.25 14.90
CA ALA A 192 -16.81 3.99 14.69
C ALA A 192 -16.02 5.30 14.46
N ASP A 193 -16.58 6.25 13.72
CA ASP A 193 -16.00 7.58 13.47
C ASP A 193 -15.88 8.41 14.76
N GLU A 194 -16.84 8.29 15.68
CA GLU A 194 -16.76 8.91 17.01
C GLU A 194 -15.66 8.29 17.86
N VAL A 195 -15.63 6.96 17.95
CA VAL A 195 -14.63 6.25 18.74
C VAL A 195 -13.21 6.50 18.21
N ALA A 196 -13.00 6.46 16.88
CA ALA A 196 -11.71 6.74 16.27
C ALA A 196 -11.21 8.16 16.60
N TYR A 197 -12.07 9.16 16.45
CA TYR A 197 -11.74 10.54 16.80
C TYR A 197 -11.38 10.72 18.28
N GLN A 198 -12.20 10.17 19.19
CA GLN A 198 -11.96 10.26 20.63
C GLN A 198 -10.69 9.52 21.04
N SER A 199 -10.44 8.34 20.46
CA SER A 199 -9.25 7.53 20.76
C SER A 199 -7.97 8.23 20.32
N LEU A 200 -7.97 8.84 19.13
CA LEU A 200 -6.82 9.60 18.64
C LEU A 200 -6.53 10.81 19.54
N ASN A 201 -7.55 11.55 19.95
CA ASN A 201 -7.37 12.65 20.89
C ASN A 201 -6.87 12.18 22.26
N PHE A 202 -7.39 11.06 22.77
CA PHE A 202 -6.93 10.46 24.02
C PHE A 202 -5.46 10.05 23.94
N PHE A 203 -5.03 9.32 22.90
CA PHE A 203 -3.64 8.85 22.79
C PHE A 203 -2.64 9.97 22.57
N ASN A 204 -2.99 11.01 21.81
CA ASN A 204 -2.15 12.20 21.68
C ASN A 204 -1.88 12.86 23.05
N GLN A 205 -2.92 12.96 23.90
CA GLN A 205 -2.79 13.52 25.25
C GLN A 205 -2.06 12.57 26.21
N TYR A 206 -2.37 11.28 26.14
CA TYR A 206 -1.85 10.27 27.06
C TYR A 206 -0.36 10.02 26.88
N PHE A 207 0.10 9.94 25.62
CA PHE A 207 1.51 9.73 25.31
C PHE A 207 2.32 11.03 25.28
N ASP A 208 1.65 12.19 25.32
CA ASP A 208 2.27 13.50 25.09
C ASP A 208 3.09 13.56 23.78
N ILE A 209 2.62 12.79 22.78
CA ILE A 209 3.21 12.66 21.45
C ILE A 209 2.06 12.72 20.46
N ASP A 210 2.11 13.71 19.57
CA ASP A 210 1.12 13.84 18.51
C ASP A 210 1.29 12.72 17.48
N TYR A 211 0.17 12.27 16.92
CA TYR A 211 0.16 11.42 15.74
C TYR A 211 0.97 12.04 14.60
N ALA A 212 1.90 11.25 14.05
CA ALA A 212 2.94 11.74 13.16
C ALA A 212 2.47 12.07 11.73
N LEU A 213 1.31 11.57 11.32
CA LEU A 213 0.77 11.76 9.95
C LEU A 213 -0.33 12.83 9.93
N PRO A 214 -0.50 13.55 8.80
CA PRO A 214 -1.52 14.59 8.67
C PRO A 214 -2.96 14.05 8.69
N LYS A 215 -3.14 12.75 8.45
CA LYS A 215 -4.44 12.08 8.48
C LYS A 215 -4.34 10.62 8.93
N ILE A 216 -5.41 10.16 9.57
CA ILE A 216 -5.75 8.75 9.71
C ILE A 216 -7.11 8.51 9.06
N GLU A 217 -7.21 7.43 8.30
CA GLU A 217 -8.44 7.01 7.64
C GLU A 217 -8.66 5.57 8.07
N HIS A 218 -9.90 5.13 8.27
CA HIS A 218 -10.18 3.72 8.57
C HIS A 218 -11.13 3.16 7.53
N PHE A 219 -10.92 1.91 7.10
CA PHE A 219 -11.70 1.32 6.00
C PHE A 219 -12.50 0.12 6.47
N ALA A 220 -13.83 0.22 6.35
CA ALA A 220 -14.73 -0.92 6.50
C ALA A 220 -14.75 -1.72 5.19
N VAL A 221 -13.84 -2.67 5.07
CA VAL A 221 -13.73 -3.57 3.91
C VAL A 221 -14.66 -4.80 4.07
N PRO A 222 -15.27 -5.32 2.98
CA PRO A 222 -16.21 -6.45 3.06
C PRO A 222 -15.59 -7.74 3.54
N ASP A 223 -14.46 -8.15 2.94
CA ASP A 223 -13.73 -9.36 3.32
C ASP A 223 -12.38 -8.98 3.92
N PHE A 224 -12.14 -9.40 5.17
CA PHE A 224 -10.89 -9.19 5.88
C PHE A 224 -10.61 -10.37 6.80
N ALA A 225 -9.38 -10.90 6.75
CA ALA A 225 -9.02 -12.07 7.56
C ALA A 225 -8.88 -11.72 9.05
N GLY A 226 -8.46 -10.49 9.38
CA GLY A 226 -8.29 -10.01 10.74
C GLY A 226 -9.53 -9.29 11.31
N GLY A 227 -9.45 -8.83 12.56
CA GLY A 227 -10.42 -7.89 13.14
C GLY A 227 -10.18 -6.43 12.75
N GLY A 228 -8.98 -6.13 12.26
CA GLY A 228 -8.46 -4.83 11.84
C GLY A 228 -6.96 -4.95 11.57
N MET A 229 -6.36 -3.94 10.94
CA MET A 229 -4.92 -3.85 10.67
C MET A 229 -4.49 -2.39 10.78
N GLU A 230 -3.35 -2.13 11.43
CA GLU A 230 -2.86 -0.78 11.75
C GLU A 230 -1.97 -0.17 10.67
N ASN A 231 -2.29 -0.41 9.40
CA ASN A 231 -1.53 0.16 8.29
C ASN A 231 -1.35 1.67 8.47
N TYR A 232 -0.15 2.18 8.18
CA TYR A 232 0.19 3.52 8.66
C TYR A 232 -0.64 4.60 7.97
N GLY A 233 -1.56 5.24 8.71
CA GLY A 233 -2.50 6.24 8.18
C GLY A 233 -3.73 5.67 7.47
N LYS A 234 -4.03 4.37 7.61
CA LYS A 234 -5.13 3.66 6.95
C LYS A 234 -5.84 2.65 7.88
#